data_AF-A0A3S1R575-F1
#
_entry.id   AF-A0A3S1R575-F1
#
_cell.length_a   1.000
_cell.length_b   1.000
_cell.length_c   1.000
_cell.angle_alpha   90.00
_cell.angle_beta   90.00
_cell.angle_gamma   90.00
#
_symmetry.space_group_name_H-M   'P 1'
#
loop_
_entity.id
_entity.type
_entity.pdbx_description
1 polymer ?
#
loop_
_entity_poly.entity_id
_entity_poly.type
_entity_poly.pdbx_seq_one_letter_code
_entity_poly.pdbx_strand_id
1 'polypeptide(L)' 'MAYAIKAEIEDPQAETFVFAAQKTMYGGKRIAEGDVIFLFASENEGGQGLIARGVVTSSEATP' A
#
# COMPACT_ATOMS: atom_id res chain seq x y z
N MET A 1 12.26 -5.81 2.75
CA MET A 1 12.27 -4.54 3.52
C MET A 1 10.83 -4.20 3.89
N ALA A 2 10.60 -3.28 4.84
CA ALA A 2 9.25 -2.79 5.15
C ALA A 2 8.99 -1.46 4.46
N TYR A 3 7.82 -1.31 3.84
CA TYR A 3 7.38 -0.06 3.20
C TYR A 3 5.97 0.32 3.64
N ALA A 4 5.60 1.58 3.39
CA ALA A 4 4.26 2.07 3.65
C ALA A 4 3.64 2.68 2.38
N ILE A 5 2.37 2.38 2.17
CA ILE A 5 1.54 2.99 1.13
C ILE A 5 0.38 3.70 1.84
N LYS A 6 0.17 4.97 1.50
CA LYS A 6 -1.04 5.72 1.87
C LYS A 6 -1.92 5.79 0.63
N ALA A 7 -3.12 5.25 0.71
CA ALA A 7 -4.05 5.14 -0.42
C ALA A 7 -5.50 5.26 0.06
N GLU A 8 -6.40 5.63 -0.84
CA GLU A 8 -7.83 5.40 -0.62
C GLU A 8 -8.08 3.89 -0.58
N ILE A 9 -8.84 3.43 0.42
CA ILE A 9 -9.17 2.02 0.63
C ILE A 9 -10.68 1.92 0.78
N GLU A 10 -11.34 1.37 -0.24
CA GLU A 10 -12.81 1.25 -0.28
C GLU A 10 -13.30 0.15 0.68
N ASP A 11 -12.64 -1.00 0.69
CA ASP A 11 -12.93 -2.13 1.59
C ASP A 11 -11.71 -2.46 2.46
N PRO A 12 -11.67 -1.98 3.72
CA PRO A 12 -10.59 -2.30 4.65
C PRO A 12 -10.51 -3.78 5.04
N GLN A 13 -11.55 -4.58 4.79
CA GLN A 13 -11.59 -6.01 5.11
C GLN A 13 -11.13 -6.91 3.95
N ALA A 14 -10.81 -6.34 2.79
CA ALA A 14 -10.32 -7.10 1.66
C ALA A 14 -9.03 -7.87 2.01
N GLU A 15 -8.94 -9.12 1.56
CA GLU A 15 -7.75 -9.95 1.77
C GLU A 15 -6.62 -9.61 0.79
N THR A 16 -6.96 -9.00 -0.36
CA THR A 16 -6.02 -8.62 -1.42
C THR A 16 -6.32 -7.21 -1.91
N PHE A 17 -5.27 -6.42 -2.10
CA PHE A 17 -5.36 -5.05 -2.60
C PHE A 17 -4.55 -4.92 -3.88
N VAL A 18 -5.10 -4.21 -4.87
CA VAL A 18 -4.43 -3.89 -6.13
C VAL A 18 -4.35 -2.38 -6.26
N PHE A 19 -3.13 -1.86 -6.46
CA PHE A 19 -2.88 -0.43 -6.64
C PHE A 19 -2.23 -0.22 -8.00
N ALA A 20 -2.93 0.41 -8.94
CA ALA A 20 -2.44 0.56 -10.31
C ALA A 20 -1.28 1.56 -10.42
N ALA A 21 -1.47 2.79 -9.94
CA ALA A 21 -0.45 3.84 -9.99
C ALA A 21 -0.51 4.65 -8.71
N GLN A 22 0.18 4.15 -7.67
CA GLN A 22 0.11 4.77 -6.35
C GLN A 22 1.42 5.44 -5.94
N LYS A 23 1.29 6.65 -5.39
CA LYS A 23 2.46 7.37 -4.88
C LYS A 23 2.98 6.65 -3.63
N THR A 24 4.22 6.19 -3.71
CA THR A 24 4.86 5.47 -2.59
C THR A 24 5.66 6.44 -1.71
N MET A 25 5.76 6.11 -0.41
CA MET A 25 6.54 6.88 0.56
C MET A 25 7.79 6.08 1.00
N TYR A 26 8.71 6.74 1.71
CA TYR A 26 9.88 6.12 2.36
C TYR A 26 10.69 5.17 1.44
N GLY A 27 10.97 5.60 0.21
CA GLY A 27 11.77 4.82 -0.73
C GLY A 27 11.03 3.68 -1.44
N GLY A 28 9.70 3.68 -1.42
CA GLY A 28 8.86 2.65 -2.03
C GLY A 28 8.97 2.47 -3.55
N LYS A 29 9.79 3.27 -4.25
CA LYS A 29 10.24 2.96 -5.63
C LYS A 29 11.01 1.63 -5.73
N ARG A 30 11.42 1.05 -4.59
CA ARG A 30 12.16 -0.22 -4.48
C ARG A 30 11.29 -1.37 -3.97
N ILE A 31 9.98 -1.18 -3.88
CA ILE A 31 9.06 -2.27 -3.54
C ILE A 31 9.20 -3.37 -4.58
N ALA A 32 9.37 -4.61 -4.11
CA ALA A 32 9.39 -5.81 -4.91
C ALA A 32 8.53 -6.90 -4.29
N GLU A 33 8.28 -7.96 -5.04
CA GLU A 33 7.65 -9.18 -4.54
C GLU A 33 8.36 -9.72 -3.28
N GLY A 34 7.58 -10.15 -2.29
CA GLY A 34 8.07 -10.62 -1.00
C GLY A 34 8.35 -9.53 0.04
N ASP A 35 8.33 -8.25 -0.34
CA ASP A 35 8.45 -7.16 0.63
C ASP A 35 7.21 -7.04 1.53
N VAL A 36 7.43 -6.59 2.76
CA VAL A 36 6.35 -6.31 3.71
C VAL A 36 5.83 -4.90 3.48
N ILE A 37 4.51 -4.76 3.39
CA ILE A 37 3.85 -3.46 3.24
C ILE A 37 2.84 -3.21 4.35
N PHE A 38 2.80 -1.96 4.80
CA PHE A 38 1.80 -1.41 5.69
C PHE A 38 0.88 -0.47 4.91
N LEU A 39 -0.41 -0.73 4.95
CA LEU A 39 -1.43 0.08 4.26
C LEU A 39 -2.07 1.05 5.23
N PHE A 40 -1.96 2.33 4.90
CA PHE A 40 -2.66 3.39 5.61
C PHE A 40 -3.81 3.88 4.75
N ALA A 41 -5.03 3.78 5.27
CA ALA A 41 -6.18 4.43 4.68
C ALA A 41 -5.93 5.95 4.71
N SER A 42 -6.01 6.58 3.55
CA SER A 42 -5.70 7.99 3.39
C SER A 42 -6.87 8.87 3.82
N GLU A 43 -6.80 9.41 5.03
CA GLU A 43 -7.61 10.57 5.42
C GLU A 43 -6.98 11.83 4.85
N ASN A 44 -7.59 12.46 3.84
CA ASN A 44 -7.73 13.91 3.95
C ASN A 44 -9.14 14.26 4.49
N GLU A 45 -9.99 13.23 4.78
CA GLU A 45 -11.40 13.35 5.23
C GLU A 45 -11.89 12.14 6.10
N GLY A 46 -11.08 11.50 6.98
CA GLY A 46 -11.60 10.57 8.01
C GLY A 46 -11.47 9.02 7.87
N GLY A 47 -10.56 8.47 7.04
CA GLY A 47 -10.17 7.02 7.04
C GLY A 47 -9.10 6.49 8.04
N GLN A 48 -9.47 5.61 8.96
CA GLN A 48 -8.81 5.01 10.15
C GLN A 48 -7.26 4.86 10.36
N GLY A 49 -6.35 5.39 9.55
CA GLY A 49 -4.90 5.24 9.73
C GLY A 49 -4.40 3.89 9.21
N LEU A 50 -3.59 3.16 10.00
CA LEU A 50 -3.07 1.85 9.60
C LEU A 50 -4.20 0.80 9.59
N ILE A 51 -4.48 0.20 8.44
CA ILE A 51 -5.58 -0.77 8.28
C ILE A 51 -5.09 -2.19 7.98
N ALA A 52 -3.91 -2.36 7.38
CA ALA A 52 -3.38 -3.69 7.08
C ALA A 52 -1.86 -3.76 7.08
N ARG A 53 -1.36 -4.99 7.28
CA ARG A 53 0.01 -5.41 7.01
C ARG A 53 -0.04 -6.63 6.12
N GLY A 54 0.66 -6.59 4.98
CA GLY A 54 0.68 -7.67 4.00
C GLY A 54 2.06 -7.90 3.38
N VAL A 55 2.10 -8.82 2.43
CA VAL A 55 3.27 -9.13 1.60
C VAL A 55 2.93 -8.82 0.16
N VAL A 56 3.87 -8.20 -0.56
CA VAL A 56 3.71 -7.91 -1.99
C VAL A 56 3.76 -9.20 -2.78
N THR A 57 2.70 -9.47 -3.53
CA THR A 57 2.61 -10.65 -4.40
C THR A 57 2.96 -10.36 -5.86
N SER A 58 2.86 -9.09 -6.28
CA SER A 58 3.30 -8.61 -7.59
C SER A 58 3.59 -7.10 -7.54
N SER A 59 4.56 -6.64 -8.33
CA SER A 59 4.91 -5.22 -8.45
C SER A 59 5.49 -4.91 -9.82
N GLU A 60 5.00 -3.84 -10.46
CA GLU A 60 5.55 -3.30 -11.70
C GLU A 60 5.84 -1.80 -11.55
N ALA A 61 6.99 -1.36 -12.04
CA ALA A 61 7.35 0.06 -12.02
C ALA A 61 6.68 0.79 -13.20
N THR A 62 5.91 1.83 -12.91
CA THR A 62 5.29 2.68 -13.94
C THR A 62 6.20 3.88 -14.30
N PRO A 63 6.21 4.33 -15.56
CA PRO A 63 6.97 5.52 -16.02
C PRO A 63 6.63 6.82 -15.28
#